data_AF-A0A812M190-F1
#
_entry.id   AF-A0A812M190-F1
#
_cell.length_a   1.000
_cell.length_b   1.000
_cell.length_c   1.000
_cell.angle_alpha   90.00
_cell.angle_beta   90.00
_cell.angle_gamma   90.00
#
_symmetry.space_group_name_H-M   'P 1'
#
loop_
_entity.id
_entity.type
_entity.pdbx_description
1 polymer ?
#
loop_
_entity_poly.entity_id
_entity_poly.type
_entity_poly.pdbx_seq_one_letter_code
_entity_poly.pdbx_strand_id
1 'polypeptide(L)'
;MPVRPLPGFRWLFAAFAVTCGVAFRHDRIGGAVSSNCDLHDGCECWQQKVCSSCTLSTCGIDHVKSVRPLQGGTNRLRPDLAAAYGLEDSLGRQWALKLADQENGSYDRSVLASQLAHTLKVPTPRVLQVSMASCPAVFQHKDLQDVVAEFQSRKRHWALLQEFVSENQDLPCAANVEPFWVQVGQIAMFDWITGRNDLFNDLLLGGEAALAENMDVNKDNIKTTPSQAVEIDLGFSEPCCLEDFVEILSQLGKGRVAWVPSHILVLMCEGRNGGLGSRTCSSAFGDYSALKPRGWHPEISEIQIERGLAQVATAALNLTGSQAWSYPVSATLTLLQEKWSKNGAQAVVDRLRTEEEAAIEVIPTDQKCCSVACQYRSRFWTWHHCGDKAMKTVMIEDACNIQLSAISMVLHCSPVCGGATKVWGTVKESKGSCLAG
;
A
#
# COMPACT_ATOMS: atom_id res chain seq x y z
N MET A 1 20.77 69.89 -31.66
CA MET A 1 22.09 69.48 -32.18
C MET A 1 22.34 68.03 -31.80
N PRO A 2 22.96 67.25 -32.70
CA PRO A 2 22.81 65.79 -32.77
C PRO A 2 24.01 65.06 -32.16
N VAL A 3 23.80 63.83 -31.66
CA VAL A 3 24.79 62.75 -31.83
C VAL A 3 24.03 61.45 -32.06
N ARG A 4 24.38 60.79 -33.16
CA ARG A 4 23.97 59.46 -33.61
C ARG A 4 25.25 58.60 -33.71
N PRO A 5 25.18 57.30 -34.03
CA PRO A 5 25.36 56.16 -33.14
C PRO A 5 26.66 55.38 -33.40
N LEU A 6 26.92 54.31 -32.62
CA LEU A 6 27.77 53.19 -33.06
C LEU A 6 27.18 51.83 -32.61
N PRO A 7 27.53 50.72 -33.32
CA PRO A 7 26.58 49.69 -33.70
C PRO A 7 26.93 48.30 -33.14
N GLY A 8 25.95 47.40 -33.28
CA GLY A 8 26.21 45.97 -33.40
C GLY A 8 26.05 45.19 -32.10
N PHE A 9 24.98 44.42 -31.99
CA PHE A 9 25.09 42.96 -32.09
C PHE A 9 23.71 42.37 -32.44
N ARG A 10 23.77 41.26 -33.15
CA ARG A 10 22.75 40.68 -34.02
C ARG A 10 21.44 40.29 -33.31
N TRP A 11 20.35 40.55 -34.02
CA TRP A 11 19.06 39.90 -33.85
C TRP A 11 19.12 38.44 -34.31
N LEU A 12 18.57 37.53 -33.51
CA LEU A 12 17.96 36.29 -33.98
C LEU A 12 16.81 35.93 -33.03
N PHE A 13 15.61 36.28 -33.51
CA PHE A 13 14.28 35.71 -33.26
C PHE A 13 14.06 34.82 -32.02
N ALA A 14 13.18 35.28 -31.14
CA ALA A 14 12.12 34.44 -30.60
C ALA A 14 10.87 35.30 -30.36
N ALA A 15 9.77 34.91 -31.01
CA ALA A 15 8.50 35.60 -31.00
C ALA A 15 7.87 35.60 -29.60
N PHE A 16 7.42 36.78 -29.16
CA PHE A 16 6.44 36.93 -28.09
C PHE A 16 5.07 36.52 -28.63
N ALA A 17 4.56 35.38 -28.18
CA ALA A 17 3.13 35.09 -28.21
C ALA A 17 2.62 35.16 -26.77
N VAL A 18 1.97 36.28 -26.45
CA VAL A 18 1.16 36.46 -25.26
C VAL A 18 -0.03 35.49 -25.38
N THR A 19 -0.08 34.49 -24.51
CA THR A 19 -1.32 33.80 -24.18
C THR A 19 -1.56 33.96 -22.69
N CYS A 20 -2.69 34.60 -22.37
CA CYS A 20 -3.22 34.68 -21.01
C CYS A 20 -3.62 33.27 -20.57
N GLY A 21 -2.68 32.55 -19.96
CA GLY A 21 -2.95 31.34 -19.21
C GLY A 21 -3.32 31.71 -17.78
N VAL A 22 -4.57 31.53 -17.41
CA VAL A 22 -5.03 31.52 -16.02
C VAL A 22 -4.23 30.44 -15.30
N ALA A 23 -3.23 30.85 -14.53
CA ALA A 23 -2.48 29.98 -13.65
C ALA A 23 -3.41 29.57 -12.49
N PHE A 24 -4.11 28.44 -12.65
CA PHE A 24 -4.56 27.69 -11.49
C PHE A 24 -3.31 27.22 -10.74
N ARG A 25 -3.01 27.90 -9.63
CA ARG A 25 -2.16 27.36 -8.56
C ARG A 25 -2.77 26.03 -8.11
N HIS A 26 -2.28 24.94 -8.66
CA HIS A 26 -2.19 23.70 -7.92
C HIS A 26 -0.80 23.67 -7.30
N ASP A 27 -0.72 24.17 -6.06
CA ASP A 27 0.27 23.69 -5.09
C ASP A 27 -0.04 22.21 -4.80
N ARG A 28 0.24 21.34 -5.78
CA ARG A 28 0.59 19.95 -5.49
C ARG A 28 2.10 19.94 -5.54
N ILE A 29 2.70 19.81 -4.36
CA ILE A 29 4.11 19.44 -4.19
C ILE A 29 4.26 18.04 -4.83
N GLY A 30 4.46 18.04 -6.14
CA GLY A 30 4.97 16.93 -6.91
C GLY A 30 6.49 16.98 -6.84
N GLY A 31 7.01 16.66 -5.66
CA GLY A 31 8.37 16.14 -5.55
C GLY A 31 8.25 14.64 -5.52
N ALA A 32 8.97 13.93 -6.38
CA ALA A 32 9.16 12.49 -6.25
C ALA A 32 9.72 12.23 -4.84
N VAL A 33 8.87 11.76 -3.92
CA VAL A 33 9.30 11.25 -2.63
C VAL A 33 9.93 9.90 -2.95
N SER A 34 11.23 9.92 -3.27
CA SER A 34 12.10 8.79 -2.99
C SER A 34 11.72 8.27 -1.61
N SER A 35 11.36 7.00 -1.47
CA SER A 35 11.19 6.39 -0.16
C SER A 35 12.53 6.52 0.56
N ASN A 36 12.67 7.54 1.43
CA ASN A 36 13.90 7.88 2.16
C ASN A 36 14.41 6.72 3.05
N CYS A 37 13.72 5.60 3.07
CA CYS A 37 14.01 4.44 3.90
C CYS A 37 14.95 3.44 3.21
N ASP A 38 15.28 3.60 1.91
CA ASP A 38 16.21 2.75 1.14
C ASP A 38 17.69 3.18 1.21
N LEU A 39 17.97 4.28 1.90
CA LEU A 39 19.34 4.82 2.00
C LEU A 39 20.10 4.01 3.03
N HIS A 40 20.77 2.93 2.62
CA HIS A 40 21.51 2.03 3.52
C HIS A 40 23.03 2.13 3.40
N ASP A 41 23.54 2.68 2.29
CA ASP A 41 24.97 2.78 2.03
C ASP A 41 25.67 3.73 3.03
N GLY A 42 26.72 3.23 3.68
CA GLY A 42 27.52 4.00 4.66
C GLY A 42 26.85 4.20 6.03
N CYS A 43 25.76 3.48 6.32
CA CYS A 43 24.99 3.67 7.53
C CYS A 43 25.39 2.69 8.65
N GLU A 44 26.12 3.21 9.63
CA GLU A 44 26.65 2.41 10.74
C GLU A 44 25.55 1.75 11.58
N CYS A 45 24.48 2.48 11.93
CA CYS A 45 23.39 1.91 12.74
C CYS A 45 22.67 0.75 12.03
N TRP A 46 22.62 0.78 10.71
CA TRP A 46 22.00 -0.28 9.91
C TRP A 46 22.89 -1.53 9.94
N GLN A 47 24.18 -1.36 9.67
CA GLN A 47 25.17 -2.45 9.68
C GLN A 47 25.30 -3.11 11.06
N GLN A 48 25.15 -2.32 12.13
CA GLN A 48 25.16 -2.81 13.51
C GLN A 48 23.80 -3.33 13.99
N LYS A 49 22.78 -3.36 13.12
CA LYS A 49 21.41 -3.81 13.45
C LYS A 49 20.78 -3.04 14.62
N VAL A 50 21.15 -1.76 14.76
CA VAL A 50 20.58 -0.83 15.73
C VAL A 50 19.34 -0.18 15.16
N CYS A 51 19.33 0.16 13.87
CA CYS A 51 18.22 0.86 13.21
C CYS A 51 17.72 0.08 11.99
N SER A 52 16.42 0.18 11.71
CA SER A 52 15.86 -0.32 10.45
C SER A 52 15.74 0.74 9.35
N SER A 53 16.25 1.95 9.57
CA SER A 53 16.38 2.96 8.52
C SER A 53 17.40 4.01 8.93
N CYS A 54 18.21 4.49 8.00
CA CYS A 54 19.26 5.46 8.27
C CYS A 54 18.73 6.87 8.53
N THR A 55 17.46 7.11 8.20
CA THR A 55 16.72 8.30 8.61
C THR A 55 16.28 8.25 10.08
N LEU A 56 16.39 7.09 10.73
CA LEU A 56 16.16 6.87 12.15
C LEU A 56 17.43 6.27 12.77
N SER A 57 18.52 7.03 12.77
CA SER A 57 19.83 6.56 13.24
C SER A 57 20.10 6.82 14.73
N THR A 58 19.28 7.64 15.38
CA THR A 58 19.40 8.01 16.80
C THR A 58 18.02 8.12 17.43
N CYS A 59 17.94 8.09 18.77
CA CYS A 59 16.64 8.13 19.45
C CYS A 59 15.85 9.39 19.12
N GLY A 60 16.52 10.56 19.15
CA GLY A 60 15.90 11.85 18.87
C GLY A 60 14.73 12.21 19.78
N ILE A 61 14.49 11.47 20.88
CA ILE A 61 13.48 11.76 21.90
C ILE A 61 14.20 12.44 23.07
N ASP A 62 14.10 13.76 23.14
CA ASP A 62 14.68 14.54 24.24
C ASP A 62 13.76 14.59 25.46
N HIS A 63 12.46 14.49 25.25
CA HIS A 63 11.45 14.52 26.29
C HIS A 63 10.23 13.67 25.93
N VAL A 64 9.78 12.84 26.85
CA VAL A 64 8.53 12.08 26.75
C VAL A 64 7.42 12.87 27.43
N LYS A 65 6.39 13.22 26.66
CA LYS A 65 5.23 14.00 27.09
C LYS A 65 4.16 13.14 27.74
N SER A 66 3.91 11.94 27.20
CA SER A 66 2.94 11.00 27.76
C SER A 66 3.35 9.55 27.54
N VAL A 67 2.91 8.69 28.45
CA VAL A 67 3.10 7.24 28.40
C VAL A 67 1.77 6.56 28.70
N ARG A 68 1.46 5.50 27.95
CA ARG A 68 0.30 4.64 28.22
C ARG A 68 0.63 3.18 27.97
N PRO A 69 0.15 2.23 28.79
CA PRO A 69 0.21 0.82 28.45
C PRO A 69 -0.61 0.55 27.18
N LEU A 70 -0.07 -0.25 26.26
CA LEU A 70 -0.82 -0.73 25.11
C LEU A 70 -1.55 -2.03 25.48
N GLN A 71 -2.75 -2.23 24.92
CA GLN A 71 -3.46 -3.49 25.02
C GLN A 71 -2.95 -4.46 23.96
N GLY A 72 -2.94 -5.76 24.28
CA GLY A 72 -2.37 -6.82 23.43
C GLY A 72 -0.94 -7.22 23.81
N GLY A 73 -0.39 -8.17 23.05
CA GLY A 73 0.95 -8.73 23.25
C GLY A 73 1.04 -9.75 24.40
N THR A 74 1.79 -10.83 24.15
CA THR A 74 1.97 -11.96 25.08
C THR A 74 3.27 -11.87 25.86
N ASN A 75 4.30 -11.27 25.26
CA ASN A 75 5.62 -11.13 25.86
C ASN A 75 5.65 -10.00 26.88
N ARG A 76 5.69 -10.35 28.17
CA ARG A 76 5.71 -9.40 29.28
C ARG A 76 6.93 -9.66 30.15
N LEU A 77 7.52 -8.59 30.67
CA LEU A 77 8.58 -8.73 31.68
C LEU A 77 8.00 -9.37 32.95
N ARG A 78 6.77 -9.02 33.35
CA ARG A 78 6.05 -9.60 34.49
C ARG A 78 4.55 -9.67 34.16
N PRO A 79 3.76 -10.64 34.66
CA PRO A 79 2.37 -10.83 34.25
C PRO A 79 1.45 -9.61 34.38
N ASP A 80 1.69 -8.77 35.37
CA ASP A 80 0.97 -7.52 35.69
C ASP A 80 1.45 -6.29 34.90
N LEU A 81 2.57 -6.40 34.16
CA LEU A 81 3.08 -5.33 33.31
C LEU A 81 2.54 -5.47 31.88
N ALA A 82 2.40 -4.34 31.19
CA ALA A 82 2.05 -4.36 29.77
C ALA A 82 3.20 -4.93 28.91
N ALA A 83 2.85 -5.57 27.79
CA ALA A 83 3.82 -6.09 26.84
C ALA A 83 4.56 -4.95 26.10
N ALA A 84 3.84 -3.86 25.82
CA ALA A 84 4.38 -2.66 25.18
C ALA A 84 3.74 -1.38 25.75
N TYR A 85 4.43 -0.26 25.57
CA TYR A 85 4.01 1.06 26.04
C TYR A 85 4.00 2.07 24.89
N GLY A 86 2.90 2.80 24.74
CA GLY A 86 2.80 3.92 23.81
C GLY A 86 3.40 5.17 24.44
N LEU A 87 4.25 5.87 23.68
CA LEU A 87 4.90 7.11 24.08
C LEU A 87 4.51 8.23 23.11
N GLU A 88 4.33 9.44 23.60
CA GLU A 88 4.31 10.67 22.80
C GLU A 88 5.49 11.53 23.22
N ASP A 89 6.29 11.99 22.26
CA ASP A 89 7.39 12.91 22.55
C ASP A 89 6.94 14.39 22.53
N SER A 90 7.86 15.29 22.87
CA SER A 90 7.61 16.73 22.86
C SER A 90 7.27 17.31 21.49
N LEU A 91 7.60 16.61 20.40
CA LEU A 91 7.28 17.00 19.02
C LEU A 91 5.95 16.40 18.55
N GLY A 92 5.24 15.67 19.41
CA GLY A 92 3.98 15.00 19.09
C GLY A 92 4.15 13.72 18.26
N ARG A 93 5.38 13.20 18.09
CA ARG A 93 5.61 11.91 17.45
C ARG A 93 5.26 10.81 18.43
N GLN A 94 4.65 9.75 17.90
CA GLN A 94 4.19 8.62 18.69
C GLN A 94 5.07 7.40 18.46
N TRP A 95 5.34 6.67 19.53
CA TRP A 95 6.22 5.50 19.54
C TRP A 95 5.59 4.35 20.32
N ALA A 96 5.91 3.11 19.96
CA ALA A 96 5.72 1.94 20.79
C ALA A 96 7.07 1.49 21.35
N LEU A 97 7.13 1.32 22.67
CA LEU A 97 8.28 0.80 23.41
C LEU A 97 8.03 -0.65 23.79
N LYS A 98 8.86 -1.58 23.30
CA LYS A 98 8.85 -3.00 23.65
C LYS A 98 10.10 -3.32 24.48
N LEU A 99 9.93 -4.01 25.61
CA LEU A 99 11.03 -4.32 26.54
C LEU A 99 11.28 -5.83 26.74
N ALA A 100 10.27 -6.68 26.51
CA ALA A 100 10.31 -8.09 26.89
C ALA A 100 10.83 -9.05 25.80
N ASP A 101 10.63 -8.72 24.54
CA ASP A 101 10.73 -9.62 23.37
C ASP A 101 12.16 -9.79 22.85
N GLN A 102 13.16 -9.69 23.74
CA GLN A 102 14.57 -9.81 23.38
C GLN A 102 15.00 -11.26 23.24
N GLU A 103 15.41 -11.65 22.04
CA GLU A 103 16.11 -12.91 21.78
C GLU A 103 17.61 -12.73 22.05
N ASN A 104 18.18 -13.58 22.90
CA ASN A 104 19.59 -13.50 23.30
C ASN A 104 20.04 -12.12 23.83
N GLY A 105 19.09 -11.33 24.35
CA GLY A 105 19.37 -10.02 24.95
C GLY A 105 19.45 -8.86 23.95
N SER A 106 19.06 -9.05 22.68
CA SER A 106 18.95 -7.98 21.69
C SER A 106 17.64 -8.08 20.88
N TYR A 107 17.40 -7.06 20.05
CA TYR A 107 16.32 -7.02 19.07
C TYR A 107 16.85 -7.15 17.64
N ASP A 108 18.06 -7.69 17.45
CA ASP A 108 18.70 -7.86 16.14
C ASP A 108 17.73 -8.47 15.11
N ARG A 109 16.95 -9.49 15.50
CA ARG A 109 16.00 -10.15 14.60
C ARG A 109 14.84 -9.24 14.20
N SER A 110 14.25 -8.49 15.14
CA SER A 110 13.18 -7.55 14.82
C SER A 110 13.69 -6.39 13.95
N VAL A 111 14.91 -5.90 14.23
CA VAL A 111 15.54 -4.88 13.39
C VAL A 111 15.82 -5.44 11.99
N LEU A 112 16.43 -6.62 11.88
CA LEU A 112 16.69 -7.29 10.60
C LEU A 112 15.40 -7.58 9.82
N ALA A 113 14.31 -7.98 10.48
CA ALA A 113 13.02 -8.19 9.84
C ALA A 113 12.48 -6.87 9.26
N SER A 114 12.55 -5.76 10.01
CA SER A 114 12.16 -4.44 9.49
C SER A 114 13.09 -3.95 8.37
N GLN A 115 14.39 -4.23 8.47
CA GLN A 115 15.34 -3.94 7.38
C GLN A 115 14.99 -4.70 6.09
N LEU A 116 14.65 -5.99 6.21
CA LEU A 116 14.21 -6.80 5.08
C LEU A 116 12.88 -6.29 4.52
N ALA A 117 11.92 -5.95 5.38
CA ALA A 117 10.63 -5.41 4.96
C ALA A 117 10.80 -4.12 4.14
N HIS A 118 11.62 -3.18 4.61
CA HIS A 118 11.92 -1.96 3.87
C HIS A 118 12.60 -2.26 2.52
N THR A 119 13.56 -3.20 2.51
CA THR A 119 14.25 -3.63 1.27
C THR A 119 13.26 -4.21 0.25
N LEU A 120 12.27 -4.97 0.73
CA LEU A 120 11.24 -5.62 -0.07
C LEU A 120 10.01 -4.73 -0.33
N LYS A 121 10.04 -3.46 0.09
CA LYS A 121 8.94 -2.50 -0.06
C LYS A 121 7.65 -2.89 0.66
N VAL A 122 7.77 -3.63 1.74
CA VAL A 122 6.65 -4.04 2.60
C VAL A 122 6.35 -2.90 3.59
N PRO A 123 5.11 -2.37 3.61
CA PRO A 123 4.73 -1.27 4.51
C PRO A 123 4.89 -1.64 5.98
N THR A 124 5.88 -1.03 6.62
CA THR A 124 6.27 -1.33 8.01
C THR A 124 6.75 -0.05 8.71
N PRO A 125 6.57 0.06 10.04
CA PRO A 125 7.14 1.14 10.82
C PRO A 125 8.66 0.96 10.96
N ARG A 126 9.38 2.08 11.04
CA ARG A 126 10.79 2.03 11.41
C ARG A 126 10.94 1.60 12.87
N VAL A 127 12.03 0.90 13.15
CA VAL A 127 12.41 0.47 14.48
C VAL A 127 13.83 0.90 14.79
N LEU A 128 14.08 1.13 16.08
CA LEU A 128 15.36 1.50 16.65
C LEU A 128 15.56 0.77 17.97
N GLN A 129 16.68 0.06 18.08
CA GLN A 129 17.14 -0.52 19.32
C GLN A 129 17.79 0.56 20.18
N VAL A 130 17.27 0.76 21.39
CA VAL A 130 17.73 1.80 22.32
C VAL A 130 18.07 1.23 23.68
N SER A 131 18.92 1.93 24.42
CA SER A 131 19.29 1.61 25.79
C SER A 131 19.13 2.83 26.67
N MET A 132 19.30 2.66 27.98
CA MET A 132 19.35 3.78 28.92
C MET A 132 20.41 4.82 28.55
N ALA A 133 21.49 4.40 27.91
CA ALA A 133 22.57 5.30 27.48
C ALA A 133 22.21 6.03 26.17
N SER A 134 21.59 5.34 25.21
CA SER A 134 21.29 5.93 23.89
C SER A 134 19.95 6.67 23.83
N CYS A 135 19.03 6.43 24.77
CA CYS A 135 17.77 7.16 24.86
C CYS A 135 17.31 7.43 26.31
N PRO A 136 18.08 8.20 27.09
CA PRO A 136 17.84 8.37 28.53
C PRO A 136 16.45 8.93 28.87
N ALA A 137 15.92 9.84 28.06
CA ALA A 137 14.63 10.49 28.33
C ALA A 137 13.46 9.50 28.42
N VAL A 138 13.50 8.41 27.64
CA VAL A 138 12.48 7.35 27.69
C VAL A 138 12.57 6.58 29.00
N PHE A 139 13.77 6.12 29.36
CA PHE A 139 13.96 5.29 30.56
C PHE A 139 13.85 6.06 31.88
N GLN A 140 13.98 7.39 31.85
CA GLN A 140 13.82 8.25 33.03
C GLN A 140 12.39 8.71 33.27
N HIS A 141 11.45 8.41 32.36
CA HIS A 141 10.07 8.83 32.53
C HIS A 141 9.43 8.19 33.77
N LYS A 142 8.72 9.00 34.56
CA LYS A 142 8.14 8.59 35.84
C LYS A 142 7.14 7.42 35.72
N ASP A 143 6.39 7.37 34.63
CA ASP A 143 5.35 6.35 34.42
C ASP A 143 5.92 5.02 33.89
N LEU A 144 7.24 4.95 33.67
CA LEU A 144 7.94 3.73 33.26
C LEU A 144 8.84 3.15 34.37
N GLN A 145 8.91 3.77 35.56
CA GLN A 145 9.88 3.40 36.60
C GLN A 145 9.79 1.91 36.99
N ASP A 146 8.58 1.38 37.17
CA ASP A 146 8.38 -0.02 37.58
C ASP A 146 8.84 -1.01 36.50
N VAL A 147 8.48 -0.77 35.24
CA VAL A 147 8.88 -1.65 34.13
C VAL A 147 10.38 -1.52 33.82
N VAL A 148 10.94 -0.33 33.99
CA VAL A 148 12.37 -0.07 33.83
C VAL A 148 13.19 -0.73 34.93
N ALA A 149 12.72 -0.71 36.18
CA ALA A 149 13.35 -1.44 37.28
C ALA A 149 13.35 -2.95 37.05
N GLU A 150 12.22 -3.52 36.59
CA GLU A 150 12.16 -4.94 36.22
C GLU A 150 13.12 -5.26 35.06
N PHE A 151 13.14 -4.43 34.03
CA PHE A 151 14.05 -4.55 32.88
C PHE A 151 15.53 -4.60 33.33
N GLN A 152 15.94 -3.69 34.22
CA GLN A 152 17.28 -3.67 34.81
C GLN A 152 17.56 -4.89 35.69
N SER A 153 16.59 -5.31 36.51
CA SER A 153 16.74 -6.47 37.41
C SER A 153 17.01 -7.76 36.63
N ARG A 154 16.44 -7.87 35.43
CA ARG A 154 16.67 -8.97 34.48
C ARG A 154 17.94 -8.81 33.64
N LYS A 155 18.77 -7.79 33.94
CA LYS A 155 20.02 -7.48 33.24
C LYS A 155 19.82 -7.32 31.73
N ARG A 156 18.66 -6.80 31.33
CA ARG A 156 18.38 -6.48 29.92
C ARG A 156 19.01 -5.13 29.57
N HIS A 157 19.49 -5.00 28.34
CA HIS A 157 20.26 -3.84 27.91
C HIS A 157 19.55 -3.03 26.82
N TRP A 158 18.81 -3.72 25.96
CA TRP A 158 18.20 -3.14 24.78
C TRP A 158 16.67 -3.18 24.86
N ALA A 159 16.03 -2.07 24.53
CA ALA A 159 14.59 -1.98 24.26
C ALA A 159 14.41 -1.68 22.77
N LEU A 160 13.22 -1.96 22.24
CA LEU A 160 12.86 -1.60 20.87
C LEU A 160 11.91 -0.41 20.91
N LEU A 161 12.28 0.68 20.23
CA LEU A 161 11.36 1.75 19.86
C LEU A 161 10.90 1.51 18.43
N GLN A 162 9.60 1.53 18.23
CA GLN A 162 8.95 1.38 16.93
C GLN A 162 8.07 2.61 16.69
N GLU A 163 8.06 3.15 15.47
CA GLU A 163 7.12 4.20 15.13
C GLU A 163 5.68 3.72 15.34
N PHE A 164 4.87 4.54 16.03
CA PHE A 164 3.49 4.14 16.32
C PHE A 164 2.59 4.39 15.11
N VAL A 165 1.82 3.36 14.74
CA VAL A 165 0.87 3.43 13.64
C VAL A 165 -0.48 3.85 14.18
N SER A 166 -0.89 5.07 13.87
CA SER A 166 -2.21 5.60 14.23
C SER A 166 -3.22 5.31 13.12
N GLU A 167 -4.45 4.97 13.49
CA GLU A 167 -5.55 4.74 12.53
C GLU A 167 -5.86 5.95 11.65
N ASN A 168 -5.39 7.13 12.02
CA ASN A 168 -5.67 8.39 11.31
C ASN A 168 -4.46 8.94 10.53
N GLN A 169 -3.31 8.28 10.59
CA GLN A 169 -2.08 8.81 10.04
C GLN A 169 -1.28 7.75 9.29
N ASP A 170 -0.89 8.11 8.07
CA ASP A 170 -0.02 7.29 7.24
C ASP A 170 1.44 7.40 7.70
N LEU A 171 2.18 6.29 7.63
CA LEU A 171 3.58 6.25 8.02
C LEU A 171 4.52 6.83 6.95
N PRO A 172 5.62 7.50 7.34
CA PRO A 172 6.57 8.11 6.41
C PRO A 172 7.34 7.09 5.53
N CYS A 173 7.60 5.87 6.02
CA CYS A 173 8.24 4.80 5.24
C CYS A 173 7.27 3.91 4.44
N ALA A 174 5.96 4.11 4.60
CA ALA A 174 4.92 3.40 3.87
C ALA A 174 4.31 4.26 2.75
N ALA A 175 5.03 5.27 2.26
CA ALA A 175 4.51 6.30 1.37
C ALA A 175 3.57 5.71 0.30
N ASN A 176 2.31 6.16 0.35
CA ASN A 176 1.07 5.70 -0.31
C ASN A 176 1.09 5.51 -1.84
N VAL A 177 2.08 4.84 -2.42
CA VAL A 177 2.09 4.67 -3.89
C VAL A 177 1.20 3.49 -4.32
N GLU A 178 1.17 2.43 -3.53
CA GLU A 178 0.43 1.23 -3.88
C GLU A 178 -0.98 1.21 -3.26
N PRO A 179 -1.99 0.68 -3.99
CA PRO A 179 -3.32 0.45 -3.42
C PRO A 179 -3.30 -0.40 -2.15
N PHE A 180 -4.27 -0.18 -1.26
CA PHE A 180 -4.40 -0.90 0.00
C PHE A 180 -4.28 -2.42 -0.14
N TRP A 181 -4.99 -3.03 -1.10
CA TRP A 181 -4.99 -4.48 -1.26
C TRP A 181 -3.67 -5.03 -1.83
N VAL A 182 -2.90 -4.21 -2.55
CA VAL A 182 -1.53 -4.55 -2.94
C VAL A 182 -0.65 -4.63 -1.71
N GLN A 183 -0.79 -3.67 -0.78
CA GLN A 183 -0.03 -3.68 0.48
C GLN A 183 -0.34 -4.91 1.32
N VAL A 184 -1.61 -5.33 1.39
CA VAL A 184 -2.01 -6.60 2.03
C VAL A 184 -1.28 -7.78 1.39
N GLY A 185 -1.23 -7.86 0.06
CA GLY A 185 -0.47 -8.90 -0.65
C GLY A 185 1.04 -8.84 -0.39
N GLN A 186 1.61 -7.64 -0.28
CA GLN A 186 3.03 -7.47 0.05
C GLN A 186 3.35 -8.04 1.45
N ILE A 187 2.51 -7.72 2.44
CA ILE A 187 2.63 -8.23 3.81
C ILE A 187 2.49 -9.76 3.81
N ALA A 188 1.50 -10.31 3.09
CA ALA A 188 1.28 -11.75 3.04
C ALA A 188 2.44 -12.55 2.43
N MET A 189 3.09 -12.05 1.38
CA MET A 189 4.30 -12.71 0.85
C MET A 189 5.50 -12.54 1.77
N PHE A 190 5.62 -11.41 2.45
CA PHE A 190 6.67 -11.18 3.43
C PHE A 190 6.60 -12.17 4.59
N ASP A 191 5.40 -12.47 5.08
CA ASP A 191 5.12 -13.45 6.12
C ASP A 191 5.65 -14.85 5.77
N TRP A 192 5.43 -15.28 4.52
CA TRP A 192 6.02 -16.52 4.00
C TRP A 192 7.55 -16.48 3.93
N ILE A 193 8.13 -15.35 3.51
CA ILE A 193 9.59 -15.18 3.39
C ILE A 193 10.27 -15.24 4.75
N THR A 194 9.70 -14.62 5.78
CA THR A 194 10.25 -14.63 7.13
C THR A 194 9.95 -15.92 7.90
N GLY A 195 9.06 -16.76 7.36
CA GLY A 195 8.63 -18.03 7.95
C GLY A 195 7.84 -17.82 9.25
N ARG A 196 7.19 -16.67 9.40
CA ARG A 196 6.60 -16.23 10.67
C ARG A 196 5.19 -16.77 10.81
N ASN A 197 4.99 -17.80 11.63
CA ASN A 197 3.69 -18.49 11.78
C ASN A 197 2.77 -17.72 12.74
N ASP A 198 2.30 -16.52 12.35
CA ASP A 198 1.37 -15.72 13.16
C ASP A 198 0.58 -14.64 12.38
N LEU A 199 0.43 -14.79 11.07
CA LEU A 199 -0.46 -13.91 10.32
C LEU A 199 -1.26 -14.64 9.25
N PHE A 200 -0.67 -14.94 8.11
CA PHE A 200 -1.40 -15.53 6.97
C PHE A 200 -1.07 -17.00 6.75
N ASN A 201 0.15 -17.43 7.05
CA ASN A 201 0.61 -18.83 6.92
C ASN A 201 0.05 -19.79 7.99
N ASP A 202 -0.47 -19.26 9.11
CA ASP A 202 -1.05 -20.02 10.23
C ASP A 202 -2.38 -20.72 9.93
N LEU A 203 -3.12 -20.20 8.97
CA LEU A 203 -4.51 -20.59 8.72
C LEU A 203 -4.67 -21.98 8.11
N LEU A 204 -3.56 -22.62 7.71
CA LEU A 204 -3.53 -23.91 7.02
C LEU A 204 -3.60 -25.12 7.98
N LEU A 205 -3.38 -24.95 9.29
CA LEU A 205 -3.12 -26.07 10.21
C LEU A 205 -4.32 -26.56 11.04
N GLY A 206 -5.51 -25.93 10.99
CA GLY A 206 -6.60 -26.34 11.91
C GLY A 206 -8.05 -26.09 11.50
N GLY A 207 -8.33 -25.71 10.25
CA GLY A 207 -9.71 -25.48 9.77
C GLY A 207 -10.42 -24.28 10.45
N GLU A 208 -11.75 -24.20 10.33
CA GLU A 208 -12.54 -23.03 10.78
C GLU A 208 -12.40 -22.70 12.28
N ALA A 209 -12.18 -23.70 13.14
CA ALA A 209 -11.99 -23.47 14.58
C ALA A 209 -10.65 -22.79 14.90
N ALA A 210 -9.57 -23.22 14.23
CA ALA A 210 -8.27 -22.57 14.36
C ALA A 210 -8.25 -21.19 13.71
N LEU A 211 -9.05 -20.97 12.66
CA LEU A 211 -9.22 -19.66 12.03
C LEU A 211 -9.78 -18.61 13.02
N ALA A 212 -10.76 -18.96 13.84
CA ALA A 212 -11.31 -18.03 14.83
C ALA A 212 -10.32 -17.69 15.95
N GLU A 213 -9.56 -18.67 16.43
CA GLU A 213 -8.50 -18.47 17.44
C GLU A 213 -7.35 -17.63 16.86
N ASN A 214 -6.91 -17.94 15.64
CA ASN A 214 -5.89 -17.19 14.92
C ASN A 214 -6.34 -15.75 14.62
N MET A 215 -7.62 -15.53 14.29
CA MET A 215 -8.17 -14.19 14.10
C MET A 215 -8.07 -13.33 15.37
N ASP A 216 -8.34 -13.88 16.56
CA ASP A 216 -8.26 -13.10 17.80
C ASP A 216 -6.83 -12.72 18.17
N VAL A 217 -5.87 -13.61 17.89
CA VAL A 217 -4.44 -13.39 18.14
C VAL A 217 -3.82 -12.46 17.09
N ASN A 218 -4.21 -12.59 15.82
CA ASN A 218 -3.50 -11.96 14.69
C ASN A 218 -4.14 -10.66 14.19
N LYS A 219 -5.37 -10.31 14.65
CA LYS A 219 -6.08 -9.08 14.22
C LYS A 219 -5.29 -7.78 14.43
N ASP A 220 -4.36 -7.78 15.38
CA ASP A 220 -3.56 -6.61 15.73
C ASP A 220 -2.19 -6.57 15.04
N ASN A 221 -1.80 -7.63 14.32
CA ASN A 221 -0.50 -7.71 13.63
C ASN A 221 -0.46 -6.83 12.37
N ILE A 222 -1.62 -6.63 11.72
CA ILE A 222 -1.79 -5.63 10.65
C ILE A 222 -2.62 -4.45 11.15
N LYS A 223 -2.00 -3.28 11.22
CA LYS A 223 -2.73 -2.02 11.42
C LYS A 223 -3.17 -1.45 10.09
N THR A 224 -4.36 -0.87 10.08
CA THR A 224 -4.87 -0.17 8.90
C THR A 224 -5.11 1.29 9.20
N THR A 225 -4.64 2.12 8.28
CA THR A 225 -4.92 3.55 8.24
C THR A 225 -5.99 3.80 7.17
N PRO A 226 -6.37 5.07 6.87
CA PRO A 226 -7.32 5.35 5.80
C PRO A 226 -6.80 4.99 4.40
N SER A 227 -5.48 4.73 4.26
CA SER A 227 -4.83 4.45 2.97
C SER A 227 -3.94 3.21 2.98
N GLN A 228 -3.54 2.70 4.15
CA GLN A 228 -2.44 1.74 4.28
C GLN A 228 -2.84 0.49 5.05
N ALA A 229 -2.30 -0.65 4.63
CA ALA A 229 -2.11 -1.81 5.47
C ALA A 229 -0.65 -1.81 5.94
N VAL A 230 -0.41 -1.95 7.23
CA VAL A 230 0.93 -1.85 7.82
C VAL A 230 1.19 -3.07 8.70
N GLU A 231 2.27 -3.78 8.40
CA GLU A 231 2.79 -4.85 9.25
C GLU A 231 3.51 -4.24 10.46
N ILE A 232 3.04 -4.53 11.67
CA ILE A 232 3.57 -3.94 12.91
C ILE A 232 4.22 -4.95 13.84
N ASP A 233 4.09 -6.24 13.54
CA ASP A 233 4.74 -7.31 14.22
C ASP A 233 5.79 -7.95 13.29
N LEU A 234 7.05 -7.55 13.46
CA LEU A 234 8.17 -8.01 12.63
C LEU A 234 9.09 -8.99 13.36
N GLY A 235 9.29 -10.16 12.74
CA GLY A 235 10.06 -11.25 13.32
C GLY A 235 10.40 -12.32 12.28
N PHE A 236 11.04 -13.37 12.73
CA PHE A 236 11.36 -14.56 11.94
C PHE A 236 10.97 -15.79 12.75
N SER A 237 10.37 -16.80 12.13
CA SER A 237 10.09 -18.09 12.77
C SER A 237 10.49 -19.25 11.87
N GLU A 238 10.38 -20.48 12.35
CA GLU A 238 10.69 -21.64 11.50
C GLU A 238 9.69 -21.73 10.35
N PRO A 239 10.17 -21.91 9.10
CA PRO A 239 9.27 -22.00 7.97
C PRO A 239 8.36 -23.21 8.12
N CYS A 240 7.05 -22.99 8.12
CA CYS A 240 6.06 -24.06 8.01
C CYS A 240 5.53 -24.16 6.58
N CYS A 241 4.79 -25.24 6.29
CA CYS A 241 3.91 -25.33 5.12
C CYS A 241 4.58 -24.97 3.77
N LEU A 242 5.85 -25.37 3.58
CA LEU A 242 6.63 -25.05 2.39
C LEU A 242 6.02 -25.59 1.09
N GLU A 243 5.25 -26.68 1.16
CA GLU A 243 4.51 -27.22 0.01
C GLU A 243 3.40 -26.25 -0.44
N ASP A 244 2.66 -25.68 0.51
CA ASP A 244 1.64 -24.67 0.22
C ASP A 244 2.29 -23.40 -0.36
N PHE A 245 3.45 -23.01 0.16
CA PHE A 245 4.22 -21.91 -0.40
C PHE A 245 4.62 -22.17 -1.87
N VAL A 246 5.10 -23.37 -2.19
CA VAL A 246 5.43 -23.76 -3.56
C VAL A 246 4.20 -23.75 -4.46
N GLU A 247 3.05 -24.19 -3.96
CA GLU A 247 1.80 -24.17 -4.71
C GLU A 247 1.33 -22.73 -4.98
N ILE A 248 1.40 -21.84 -3.98
CA ILE A 248 1.12 -20.40 -4.13
C ILE A 248 1.98 -19.80 -5.24
N LEU A 249 3.30 -20.06 -5.23
CA LEU A 249 4.21 -19.57 -6.28
C LEU A 249 3.89 -20.15 -7.66
N SER A 250 3.44 -21.41 -7.72
CA SER A 250 3.03 -22.05 -8.98
C SER A 250 1.77 -21.43 -9.56
N GLN A 251 0.76 -21.22 -8.71
CA GLN A 251 -0.52 -20.62 -9.09
C GLN A 251 -0.34 -19.18 -9.53
N LEU A 252 0.44 -18.39 -8.79
CA LEU A 252 0.72 -17.00 -9.11
C LEU A 252 1.35 -16.84 -10.51
N GLY A 253 2.24 -17.76 -10.88
CA GLY A 253 2.82 -17.79 -12.23
C GLY A 253 1.80 -18.09 -13.33
N LYS A 254 0.83 -18.95 -13.06
CA LYS A 254 -0.11 -19.50 -14.07
C LYS A 254 -1.43 -18.73 -14.17
N GLY A 255 -1.87 -18.05 -13.10
CA GLY A 255 -3.18 -17.40 -13.04
C GLY A 255 -3.54 -16.98 -11.62
N ARG A 256 -4.76 -17.31 -11.19
CA ARG A 256 -5.31 -16.95 -9.88
C ARG A 256 -4.80 -17.85 -8.76
N VAL A 257 -4.64 -17.28 -7.57
CA VAL A 257 -4.14 -17.97 -6.37
C VAL A 257 -5.32 -18.30 -5.45
N ALA A 258 -5.67 -19.58 -5.33
CA ALA A 258 -6.81 -20.05 -4.52
C ALA A 258 -6.67 -19.72 -3.02
N TRP A 259 -5.43 -19.57 -2.55
CA TRP A 259 -5.13 -19.16 -1.18
C TRP A 259 -5.61 -17.73 -0.85
N VAL A 260 -5.62 -16.82 -1.83
CA VAL A 260 -6.08 -15.43 -1.63
C VAL A 260 -7.52 -15.36 -1.12
N PRO A 261 -8.54 -15.91 -1.82
CA PRO A 261 -9.91 -15.85 -1.36
C PRO A 261 -10.23 -16.76 -0.16
N SER A 262 -9.42 -17.79 0.09
CA SER A 262 -9.66 -18.74 1.18
C SER A 262 -8.97 -18.35 2.49
N HIS A 263 -7.93 -17.52 2.47
CA HIS A 263 -7.12 -17.20 3.66
C HIS A 263 -6.97 -15.69 3.84
N ILE A 264 -6.35 -14.99 2.89
CA ILE A 264 -6.08 -13.55 3.03
C ILE A 264 -7.39 -12.76 3.20
N LEU A 265 -8.37 -12.98 2.31
CA LEU A 265 -9.63 -12.27 2.38
C LEU A 265 -10.45 -12.63 3.61
N VAL A 266 -10.41 -13.90 4.02
CA VAL A 266 -11.11 -14.34 5.23
C VAL A 266 -10.55 -13.59 6.45
N LEU A 267 -9.23 -13.54 6.62
CA LEU A 267 -8.62 -12.81 7.73
C LEU A 267 -8.91 -11.31 7.67
N MET A 268 -8.78 -10.69 6.50
CA MET A 268 -8.98 -9.24 6.37
C MET A 268 -10.45 -8.82 6.56
N CYS A 269 -11.40 -9.64 6.13
CA CYS A 269 -12.81 -9.27 6.03
C CYS A 269 -13.66 -9.84 7.18
N GLU A 270 -13.35 -11.04 7.66
CA GLU A 270 -14.05 -11.72 8.76
C GLU A 270 -13.33 -11.49 10.10
N GLY A 271 -11.99 -11.50 10.10
CA GLY A 271 -11.10 -11.18 11.23
C GLY A 271 -11.47 -9.91 11.99
N ARG A 272 -11.99 -8.91 11.28
CA ARG A 272 -12.31 -7.59 11.83
C ARG A 272 -13.74 -7.40 12.29
N ASN A 273 -14.66 -8.18 11.75
CA ASN A 273 -16.08 -8.08 12.07
C ASN A 273 -16.56 -9.18 13.03
N GLY A 274 -15.71 -10.14 13.40
CA GLY A 274 -16.01 -11.19 14.38
C GLY A 274 -17.04 -12.21 13.89
N GLY A 275 -17.24 -12.34 12.57
CA GLY A 275 -18.21 -13.28 11.99
C GLY A 275 -17.62 -14.03 10.80
N LEU A 276 -17.64 -15.36 10.87
CA LEU A 276 -17.34 -16.26 9.76
C LEU A 276 -18.52 -16.33 8.79
N GLY A 277 -18.27 -16.38 7.48
CA GLY A 277 -19.26 -16.75 6.46
C GLY A 277 -19.83 -15.62 5.61
N SER A 278 -19.26 -14.41 5.65
CA SER A 278 -19.57 -13.36 4.67
C SER A 278 -18.32 -13.05 3.86
N ARG A 279 -18.24 -13.57 2.64
CA ARG A 279 -17.20 -13.22 1.66
C ARG A 279 -17.24 -11.74 1.21
N THR A 280 -17.95 -10.88 1.93
CA THR A 280 -18.24 -9.50 1.57
C THR A 280 -17.48 -8.55 2.47
N CYS A 281 -16.29 -8.16 2.01
CA CYS A 281 -15.45 -7.16 2.68
C CYS A 281 -16.01 -5.73 2.61
N SER A 282 -17.07 -5.50 1.83
CA SER A 282 -17.78 -4.20 1.75
C SER A 282 -18.23 -3.68 3.11
N SER A 283 -18.57 -4.57 4.06
CA SER A 283 -18.97 -4.18 5.41
C SER A 283 -17.82 -3.56 6.22
N ALA A 284 -16.59 -4.05 6.03
CA ALA A 284 -15.40 -3.57 6.72
C ALA A 284 -14.71 -2.41 6.00
N PHE A 285 -14.68 -2.42 4.67
CA PHE A 285 -13.86 -1.49 3.87
C PHE A 285 -14.68 -0.54 2.98
N GLY A 286 -16.01 -0.68 2.96
CA GLY A 286 -16.87 0.01 2.01
C GLY A 286 -16.73 -0.55 0.59
N ASP A 287 -17.67 -0.19 -0.28
CA ASP A 287 -17.59 -0.55 -1.70
C ASP A 287 -16.50 0.23 -2.41
N TYR A 288 -15.88 -0.41 -3.40
CA TYR A 288 -14.85 0.22 -4.21
C TYR A 288 -15.37 1.41 -5.00
N SER A 289 -14.60 2.50 -5.02
CA SER A 289 -14.88 3.66 -5.87
C SER A 289 -13.76 3.87 -6.88
N ALA A 290 -14.05 3.75 -8.19
CA ALA A 290 -13.08 4.07 -9.23
C ALA A 290 -12.66 5.56 -9.22
N LEU A 291 -13.53 6.47 -8.76
CA LEU A 291 -13.25 7.91 -8.64
C LEU A 291 -12.28 8.23 -7.50
N LYS A 292 -12.25 7.37 -6.47
CA LYS A 292 -11.36 7.45 -5.32
C LYS A 292 -10.91 6.01 -5.03
N PRO A 293 -9.92 5.48 -5.78
CA PRO A 293 -9.58 4.04 -5.84
C PRO A 293 -9.23 3.48 -4.46
N ARG A 294 -10.27 3.10 -3.73
CA ARG A 294 -10.31 2.69 -2.32
C ARG A 294 -11.59 1.87 -2.14
N GLY A 295 -11.59 1.03 -1.11
CA GLY A 295 -12.70 0.13 -0.80
C GLY A 295 -12.52 -1.27 -1.39
N TRP A 296 -13.57 -2.06 -1.34
CA TRP A 296 -13.59 -3.46 -1.75
C TRP A 296 -14.30 -3.66 -3.09
N HIS A 297 -13.62 -4.34 -4.02
CA HIS A 297 -14.24 -4.94 -5.21
C HIS A 297 -13.64 -6.33 -5.39
N PRO A 298 -14.45 -7.40 -5.47
CA PRO A 298 -13.95 -8.76 -5.41
C PRO A 298 -12.85 -9.04 -6.42
N GLU A 299 -13.08 -8.68 -7.68
CA GLU A 299 -12.08 -8.92 -8.74
C GLU A 299 -10.83 -8.03 -8.62
N ILE A 300 -10.98 -6.74 -8.31
CA ILE A 300 -9.84 -5.80 -8.29
C ILE A 300 -8.98 -6.07 -7.07
N SER A 301 -9.60 -6.27 -5.92
CA SER A 301 -8.90 -6.52 -4.67
C SER A 301 -8.13 -7.84 -4.72
N GLU A 302 -8.68 -8.89 -5.32
CA GLU A 302 -7.94 -10.15 -5.55
C GLU A 302 -6.74 -9.93 -6.48
N ILE A 303 -6.91 -9.25 -7.63
CA ILE A 303 -5.81 -8.92 -8.55
C ILE A 303 -4.72 -8.10 -7.82
N GLN A 304 -5.14 -7.11 -7.01
CA GLN A 304 -4.23 -6.27 -6.25
C GLN A 304 -3.43 -7.07 -5.21
N ILE A 305 -4.07 -7.97 -4.47
CA ILE A 305 -3.38 -8.87 -3.53
C ILE A 305 -2.36 -9.73 -4.28
N GLU A 306 -2.76 -10.38 -5.37
CA GLU A 306 -1.87 -11.19 -6.20
C GLU A 306 -0.68 -10.37 -6.73
N ARG A 307 -0.92 -9.12 -7.13
CA ARG A 307 0.12 -8.20 -7.56
C ARG A 307 1.11 -7.90 -6.43
N GLY A 308 0.61 -7.67 -5.22
CA GLY A 308 1.45 -7.47 -4.03
C GLY A 308 2.32 -8.69 -3.71
N LEU A 309 1.75 -9.89 -3.78
CA LEU A 309 2.49 -11.15 -3.62
C LEU A 309 3.62 -11.25 -4.65
N ALA A 310 3.31 -11.00 -5.93
CA ALA A 310 4.27 -11.09 -7.02
C ALA A 310 5.39 -10.05 -6.93
N GLN A 311 5.07 -8.83 -6.49
CA GLN A 311 6.06 -7.76 -6.30
C GLN A 311 7.12 -8.14 -5.26
N VAL A 312 6.70 -8.61 -4.08
CA VAL A 312 7.62 -9.00 -3.01
C VAL A 312 8.42 -10.24 -3.39
N ALA A 313 7.78 -11.26 -3.99
CA ALA A 313 8.46 -12.45 -4.48
C ALA A 313 9.54 -12.11 -5.52
N THR A 314 9.26 -11.14 -6.41
CA THR A 314 10.21 -10.66 -7.42
C THR A 314 11.34 -9.85 -6.79
N ALA A 315 11.04 -8.96 -5.85
CA ALA A 315 12.06 -8.19 -5.12
C ALA A 315 13.00 -9.12 -4.34
N ALA A 316 12.46 -10.17 -3.73
CA ALA A 316 13.21 -11.16 -2.97
C ALA A 316 14.22 -11.95 -3.82
N LEU A 317 13.95 -12.18 -5.12
CA LEU A 317 14.92 -12.81 -6.03
C LEU A 317 16.19 -11.97 -6.23
N ASN A 318 16.09 -10.65 -6.07
CA ASN A 318 17.20 -9.72 -6.29
C ASN A 318 18.04 -9.49 -5.02
N LEU A 319 17.68 -10.11 -3.90
CA LEU A 319 18.50 -10.10 -2.69
C LEU A 319 19.80 -10.85 -2.99
N THR A 320 20.87 -10.09 -3.24
CA THR A 320 22.23 -10.61 -3.49
C THR A 320 23.16 -10.14 -2.38
N GLY A 321 24.11 -10.99 -1.99
CA GLY A 321 25.19 -10.60 -1.08
C GLY A 321 25.09 -11.16 0.35
N SER A 322 26.21 -11.07 1.05
CA SER A 322 26.57 -11.68 2.34
C SER A 322 25.80 -11.17 3.56
N GLN A 323 24.60 -10.61 3.39
CA GLN A 323 23.72 -10.34 4.51
C GLN A 323 23.15 -11.70 4.91
N ALA A 324 23.65 -12.23 6.04
CA ALA A 324 23.15 -13.47 6.62
C ALA A 324 21.71 -13.25 7.10
N TRP A 325 20.79 -13.21 6.15
CA TRP A 325 19.37 -13.34 6.41
C TRP A 325 19.19 -14.70 7.09
N SER A 326 18.33 -14.73 8.10
CA SER A 326 18.16 -15.87 9.02
C SER A 326 17.91 -17.20 8.27
N TYR A 327 18.13 -18.32 8.96
CA TYR A 327 17.88 -19.67 8.41
C TYR A 327 16.50 -19.82 7.71
N PRO A 328 15.39 -19.29 8.27
CA PRO A 328 14.08 -19.30 7.61
C PRO A 328 14.06 -18.64 6.23
N VAL A 329 14.64 -17.44 6.12
CA VAL A 329 14.69 -16.68 4.86
C VAL A 329 15.47 -17.45 3.80
N SER A 330 16.58 -18.09 4.18
CA SER A 330 17.42 -18.83 3.22
C SER A 330 16.68 -20.00 2.54
N ALA A 331 15.83 -20.72 3.28
CA ALA A 331 15.03 -21.83 2.74
C ALA A 331 13.95 -21.31 1.78
N THR A 332 13.20 -20.29 2.17
CA THR A 332 12.15 -19.69 1.34
C THR A 332 12.72 -19.02 0.10
N LEU A 333 13.87 -18.33 0.20
CA LEU A 333 14.57 -17.74 -0.94
C LEU A 333 15.05 -18.79 -1.93
N THR A 334 15.50 -19.95 -1.46
CA THR A 334 15.91 -21.07 -2.33
C THR A 334 14.70 -21.57 -3.13
N LEU A 335 13.54 -21.75 -2.49
CA LEU A 335 12.31 -22.13 -3.16
C LEU A 335 11.83 -21.08 -4.16
N LEU A 336 11.91 -19.79 -3.82
CA LEU A 336 11.64 -18.69 -4.74
C LEU A 336 12.57 -18.76 -5.96
N GLN A 337 13.87 -18.93 -5.75
CA GLN A 337 14.83 -19.08 -6.84
C GLN A 337 14.52 -20.30 -7.71
N GLU A 338 14.11 -21.43 -7.13
CA GLU A 338 13.82 -22.64 -7.90
C GLU A 338 12.50 -22.59 -8.68
N LYS A 339 11.48 -21.96 -8.10
CA LYS A 339 10.08 -22.01 -8.56
C LYS A 339 9.60 -20.70 -9.19
N TRP A 340 9.98 -19.56 -8.63
CA TRP A 340 9.51 -18.24 -9.09
C TRP A 340 10.39 -17.64 -10.20
N SER A 341 11.72 -17.79 -10.12
CA SER A 341 12.63 -17.25 -11.14
C SER A 341 12.33 -17.76 -12.57
N LYS A 342 11.81 -18.98 -12.67
CA LYS A 342 11.46 -19.66 -13.93
C LYS A 342 10.14 -19.17 -14.54
N ASN A 343 9.32 -18.44 -13.79
CA ASN A 343 7.99 -18.00 -14.23
C ASN A 343 7.98 -16.65 -14.95
N GLY A 344 9.15 -16.02 -15.19
CA GLY A 344 9.20 -14.66 -15.71
C GLY A 344 8.59 -13.67 -14.72
N ALA A 345 9.12 -13.66 -13.49
CA ALA A 345 8.62 -12.91 -12.32
C ALA A 345 8.07 -11.50 -12.64
N GLN A 346 8.82 -10.69 -13.40
CA GLN A 346 8.39 -9.35 -13.80
C GLN A 346 7.18 -9.37 -14.75
N ALA A 347 7.11 -10.32 -15.68
CA ALA A 347 5.99 -10.45 -16.62
C ALA A 347 4.68 -10.79 -15.88
N VAL A 348 4.74 -11.51 -14.75
CA VAL A 348 3.56 -11.75 -13.92
C VAL A 348 3.07 -10.46 -13.26
N VAL A 349 3.99 -9.66 -12.70
CA VAL A 349 3.65 -8.35 -12.12
C VAL A 349 3.00 -7.43 -13.17
N ASP A 350 3.56 -7.39 -14.38
CA ASP A 350 3.06 -6.56 -15.48
C ASP A 350 1.70 -7.06 -16.00
N ARG A 351 1.51 -8.38 -16.10
CA ARG A 351 0.21 -9.00 -16.42
C ARG A 351 -0.86 -8.58 -15.43
N LEU A 352 -0.61 -8.74 -14.13
CA LEU A 352 -1.57 -8.40 -13.08
C LEU A 352 -1.90 -6.91 -13.06
N ARG A 353 -0.92 -6.03 -13.33
CA ARG A 353 -1.18 -4.59 -13.49
C ARG A 353 -2.10 -4.30 -14.67
N THR A 354 -1.89 -4.98 -15.81
CA THR A 354 -2.76 -4.81 -16.99
C THR A 354 -4.17 -5.34 -16.74
N GLU A 355 -4.31 -6.47 -16.03
CA GLU A 355 -5.60 -7.00 -15.60
C GLU A 355 -6.32 -6.04 -14.65
N GLU A 356 -5.62 -5.44 -13.69
CA GLU A 356 -6.15 -4.43 -12.77
C GLU A 356 -6.69 -3.23 -13.54
N GLU A 357 -5.90 -2.67 -14.45
CA GLU A 357 -6.30 -1.52 -15.29
C GLU A 357 -7.53 -1.86 -16.15
N ALA A 358 -7.56 -3.05 -16.76
CA ALA A 358 -8.70 -3.51 -17.55
C ALA A 358 -9.97 -3.69 -16.70
N ALA A 359 -9.85 -4.21 -15.48
CA ALA A 359 -10.98 -4.39 -14.57
C ALA A 359 -11.56 -3.04 -14.12
N ILE A 360 -10.69 -2.05 -13.82
CA ILE A 360 -11.11 -0.69 -13.47
C ILE A 360 -11.86 -0.02 -14.62
N GLU A 361 -11.42 -0.21 -15.88
CA GLU A 361 -12.08 0.39 -17.06
C GLU A 361 -13.52 -0.10 -17.27
N VAL A 362 -13.90 -1.27 -16.75
CA VAL A 362 -15.22 -1.89 -16.98
C VAL A 362 -16.26 -1.48 -15.94
N ILE A 363 -15.86 -1.01 -14.76
CA ILE A 363 -16.79 -0.64 -13.68
C ILE A 363 -17.59 0.61 -14.06
N PRO A 364 -18.93 0.53 -14.17
CA PRO A 364 -19.78 1.70 -14.33
C PRO A 364 -19.53 2.65 -13.16
N THR A 365 -18.97 3.83 -13.42
CA THR A 365 -19.02 4.89 -12.45
C THR A 365 -20.47 5.35 -12.36
N ASP A 366 -21.03 5.43 -11.15
CA ASP A 366 -22.40 5.91 -10.90
C ASP A 366 -22.54 7.43 -11.17
N GLN A 367 -22.04 7.91 -12.31
CA GLN A 367 -22.18 9.28 -12.78
C GLN A 367 -23.24 9.36 -13.87
N LYS A 368 -24.13 10.34 -13.71
CA LYS A 368 -25.04 10.78 -14.75
C LYS A 368 -24.27 11.58 -15.79
N CYS A 369 -24.01 10.99 -16.94
CA CYS A 369 -23.41 11.63 -18.11
C CYS A 369 -24.48 12.39 -18.92
N CYS A 370 -24.06 13.36 -19.72
CA CYS A 370 -24.96 13.99 -20.68
C CYS A 370 -25.26 13.03 -21.84
N SER A 371 -26.54 12.93 -22.24
CA SER A 371 -26.93 12.24 -23.48
C SER A 371 -26.33 12.92 -24.72
N VAL A 372 -26.30 12.22 -25.86
CA VAL A 372 -25.79 12.75 -27.13
C VAL A 372 -26.94 13.11 -28.07
N ALA A 373 -26.84 14.26 -28.73
CA ALA A 373 -27.66 14.58 -29.90
C ALA A 373 -26.76 14.73 -31.12
N CYS A 374 -27.19 14.13 -32.24
CA CYS A 374 -26.47 14.19 -33.51
C CYS A 374 -27.32 14.89 -34.58
N GLN A 375 -26.64 15.70 -35.40
CA GLN A 375 -27.19 16.38 -36.55
C GLN A 375 -26.96 15.53 -37.81
N TYR A 376 -28.05 15.28 -38.53
CA TYR A 376 -28.04 14.47 -39.74
C TYR A 376 -28.40 15.31 -40.96
N ARG A 377 -27.77 14.99 -42.10
CA ARG A 377 -28.19 15.54 -43.39
C ARG A 377 -29.20 14.61 -44.05
N SER A 378 -30.48 15.00 -44.01
CA SER A 378 -31.48 14.53 -44.96
C SER A 378 -31.92 15.72 -45.84
N ARG A 379 -33.01 15.61 -46.61
CA ARG A 379 -33.59 16.74 -47.38
C ARG A 379 -33.78 18.02 -46.54
N PHE A 380 -33.83 17.91 -45.21
CA PHE A 380 -33.78 19.01 -44.24
C PHE A 380 -32.80 18.71 -43.10
N TRP A 381 -32.36 19.75 -42.40
CA TRP A 381 -31.47 19.65 -41.22
C TRP A 381 -32.30 19.30 -39.98
N THR A 382 -32.15 18.09 -39.45
CA THR A 382 -32.83 17.66 -38.22
C THR A 382 -31.85 17.16 -37.18
N TRP A 383 -32.09 17.56 -35.92
CA TRP A 383 -31.41 17.04 -34.75
C TRP A 383 -32.15 15.80 -34.25
N HIS A 384 -31.43 14.71 -34.00
CA HIS A 384 -31.97 13.50 -33.40
C HIS A 384 -31.26 13.19 -32.09
N HIS A 385 -32.06 12.90 -31.05
CA HIS A 385 -31.55 12.44 -29.76
C HIS A 385 -31.20 10.95 -29.84
N CYS A 386 -29.96 10.63 -29.44
CA CYS A 386 -29.42 9.28 -29.48
C CYS A 386 -29.75 8.47 -28.20
N GLY A 387 -31.01 8.49 -27.76
CA GLY A 387 -31.48 7.71 -26.61
C GLY A 387 -30.67 7.84 -25.31
N ASP A 388 -30.82 6.86 -24.41
CA ASP A 388 -30.23 6.86 -23.06
C ASP A 388 -28.73 6.49 -23.01
N LYS A 389 -27.97 6.70 -24.09
CA LYS A 389 -26.57 6.28 -24.17
C LYS A 389 -25.61 7.44 -23.91
N ALA A 390 -24.68 7.24 -22.98
CA ALA A 390 -23.59 8.17 -22.71
C ALA A 390 -22.59 8.18 -23.89
N MET A 391 -21.97 9.34 -24.16
CA MET A 391 -20.96 9.48 -25.20
C MET A 391 -19.73 8.64 -24.86
N LYS A 392 -19.49 7.53 -25.58
CA LYS A 392 -18.18 6.86 -25.59
C LYS A 392 -17.29 7.60 -26.59
N THR A 393 -16.06 7.93 -26.20
CA THR A 393 -15.09 8.69 -27.01
C THR A 393 -14.51 7.90 -28.20
N VAL A 394 -15.19 6.85 -28.67
CA VAL A 394 -14.76 6.06 -29.82
C VAL A 394 -15.95 5.87 -30.76
N MET A 395 -15.79 6.41 -31.97
CA MET A 395 -16.65 6.31 -33.15
C MET A 395 -18.10 6.82 -32.95
N ILE A 396 -18.37 8.00 -33.51
CA ILE A 396 -19.70 8.64 -33.60
C ILE A 396 -20.78 7.69 -34.15
N GLU A 397 -20.39 6.68 -34.92
CA GLU A 397 -21.27 5.70 -35.57
C GLU A 397 -21.84 4.66 -34.58
N ASP A 398 -21.17 4.36 -33.46
CA ASP A 398 -21.62 3.32 -32.51
C ASP A 398 -22.60 3.85 -31.45
N ALA A 399 -22.60 5.16 -31.18
CA ALA A 399 -23.41 5.77 -30.13
C ALA A 399 -24.89 5.87 -30.50
N CYS A 400 -25.20 6.02 -31.79
CA CYS A 400 -26.54 6.25 -32.30
C CYS A 400 -26.93 5.09 -33.21
N ASN A 401 -27.47 4.01 -32.63
CA ASN A 401 -27.87 2.79 -33.36
C ASN A 401 -29.18 3.01 -34.16
N ILE A 402 -29.16 4.00 -35.05
CA ILE A 402 -30.23 4.30 -35.98
C ILE A 402 -29.82 3.68 -37.31
N GLN A 403 -30.67 2.82 -37.90
CA GLN A 403 -30.52 2.44 -39.30
C GLN A 403 -30.69 3.69 -40.17
N LEU A 404 -29.58 4.35 -40.48
CA LEU A 404 -29.55 5.47 -41.40
C LEU A 404 -29.77 4.94 -42.81
N SER A 405 -30.70 5.55 -43.56
CA SER A 405 -30.77 5.33 -45.00
C SER A 405 -29.41 5.67 -45.63
N ALA A 406 -29.01 4.97 -46.69
CA ALA A 406 -27.68 5.06 -47.33
C ALA A 406 -27.23 6.47 -47.81
N ILE A 407 -28.07 7.50 -47.64
CA ILE A 407 -27.86 8.89 -48.07
C ILE A 407 -27.66 9.83 -46.86
N SER A 408 -27.85 9.35 -45.62
CA SER A 408 -27.76 10.19 -44.42
C SER A 408 -26.36 10.12 -43.82
N MET A 409 -25.63 11.24 -43.85
CA MET A 409 -24.34 11.39 -43.16
C MET A 409 -24.51 12.12 -41.83
N VAL A 410 -23.85 11.62 -40.79
CA VAL A 410 -23.70 12.33 -39.52
C VAL A 410 -22.75 13.50 -39.73
N LEU A 411 -23.17 14.72 -39.40
CA LEU A 411 -22.36 15.92 -39.63
C LEU A 411 -21.73 16.45 -38.35
N HIS A 412 -22.46 16.39 -37.25
CA HIS A 412 -22.00 16.86 -35.95
C HIS A 412 -22.75 16.15 -34.82
N CYS A 413 -22.06 15.84 -33.73
CA CYS A 413 -22.70 15.35 -32.51
C CYS A 413 -22.22 16.21 -31.33
N SER A 414 -23.13 16.52 -30.41
CA SER A 414 -22.85 17.33 -29.23
C SER A 414 -23.50 16.73 -27.98
N PRO A 415 -22.88 16.89 -26.80
CA PRO A 415 -23.50 16.52 -25.54
C PRO A 415 -24.69 17.45 -25.21
N VAL A 416 -25.78 16.89 -24.66
CA VAL A 416 -26.98 17.63 -24.23
C VAL A 416 -27.22 17.42 -22.73
N CYS A 417 -26.95 18.47 -21.95
CA CYS A 417 -27.04 18.46 -20.50
C CYS A 417 -28.29 19.23 -20.02
N GLY A 418 -29.34 18.52 -19.63
CA GLY A 418 -30.61 19.06 -19.12
C GLY A 418 -31.35 18.00 -18.29
N GLY A 419 -32.31 18.41 -17.45
CA GLY A 419 -32.87 17.56 -16.37
C GLY A 419 -33.33 16.15 -16.78
N ALA A 420 -33.98 16.00 -17.93
CA ALA A 420 -34.46 14.71 -18.46
C ALA A 420 -33.49 14.00 -19.41
N THR A 421 -32.30 14.56 -19.65
CA THR A 421 -31.30 14.06 -20.63
C THR A 421 -30.00 13.59 -19.99
N LYS A 422 -30.08 13.19 -18.72
CA LYS A 422 -28.99 12.61 -17.92
C LYS A 422 -29.07 11.09 -17.95
N VAL A 423 -28.00 10.43 -18.38
CA VAL A 423 -27.94 8.98 -18.62
C VAL A 423 -26.84 8.34 -17.80
N TRP A 424 -27.04 7.11 -17.33
CA TRP A 424 -26.00 6.37 -16.60
C TRP A 424 -24.91 5.90 -17.58
N GLY A 425 -23.64 6.15 -17.27
CA GLY A 425 -22.53 5.82 -18.18
C GLY A 425 -21.20 5.54 -17.48
N THR A 426 -20.41 4.66 -18.09
CA THR A 426 -19.04 4.30 -17.66
C THR A 426 -18.05 5.40 -18.08
N VAL A 427 -17.33 5.99 -17.14
CA VAL A 427 -16.25 6.97 -17.44
C VAL A 427 -14.96 6.22 -17.77
N LYS A 428 -14.41 6.47 -18.96
CA LYS A 428 -13.09 5.95 -19.36
C LYS A 428 -12.02 7.01 -19.08
N GLU A 429 -11.11 6.78 -18.14
CA GLU A 429 -10.05 7.77 -17.82
C GLU A 429 -8.98 7.88 -18.91
N SER A 430 -8.90 6.94 -19.86
CA SER A 430 -7.97 7.01 -20.97
C SER A 430 -8.54 7.81 -22.17
N LYS A 431 -8.42 9.15 -22.09
CA LYS A 431 -8.61 10.14 -23.19
C LYS A 431 -10.04 10.61 -23.52
N GLY A 432 -10.80 11.07 -22.53
CA GLY A 432 -11.94 11.95 -22.79
C GLY A 432 -12.81 12.12 -21.56
N SER A 433 -12.76 13.30 -20.95
CA SER A 433 -13.67 13.63 -19.85
C SER A 433 -15.11 13.67 -20.34
N CYS A 434 -16.00 12.96 -19.65
CA CYS A 434 -17.41 13.33 -19.66
C CYS A 434 -17.51 14.74 -19.06
N LEU A 435 -18.15 15.68 -19.77
CA LEU A 435 -18.45 16.98 -19.18
C LEU A 435 -19.50 16.76 -18.08
N ALA A 436 -19.06 16.82 -16.83
CA ALA A 436 -19.95 16.82 -15.68
C ALA A 436 -20.89 18.04 -15.74
N GLY A 437 -22.17 17.83 -15.42
CA GLY A 437 -23.20 18.87 -15.41
C GLY A 437 -24.10 18.80 -14.19
#